data_AF-A0A9D6WZ58-F1
#
_entry.id   AF-A0A9D6WZ58-F1
#
_cell.length_a   1.000
_cell.length_b   1.000
_cell.length_c   1.000
_cell.angle_alpha   90.00
_cell.angle_beta   90.00
_cell.angle_gamma   90.00
#
_symmetry.space_group_name_H-M   'P 1'
#
loop_
_entity.id
_entity.type
_entity.pdbx_description
1 polymer ?
#
loop_
_entity_poly.entity_id
_entity_poly.type
_entity_poly.pdbx_seq_one_letter_code
_entity_poly.pdbx_strand_id
1 'polypeptide(L)'
;MFSKTLLIAAASAALLGAGGAFAQEATPAPEIDNFKSTKTRVEVAAETAAAAQAGLIARNEADVQRIAGAGFQPYKSRTQVAAETIEAIRLGLVVHGELPIPEATPAQLASIRLAGERALLGQSLLAQK
;
A
#
# COMPACT_ATOMS: atom_id res chain seq x y z
N MET A 1 -59.19 -20.16 30.85
CA MET A 1 -58.38 -19.55 29.77
C MET A 1 -56.94 -19.53 30.23
N PHE A 2 -56.08 -20.39 29.68
CA PHE A 2 -54.65 -20.47 30.02
C PHE A 2 -53.82 -20.38 28.73
N SER A 3 -52.74 -19.60 28.80
CA SER A 3 -51.86 -19.14 27.73
C SER A 3 -51.23 -20.25 26.87
N LYS A 4 -51.21 -20.02 25.54
CA LYS A 4 -50.34 -20.70 24.55
C LYS A 4 -49.13 -19.79 24.31
N THR A 5 -47.99 -20.01 24.95
CA THR A 5 -46.91 -20.87 24.45
C THR A 5 -46.54 -20.48 23.02
N LEU A 6 -45.61 -19.53 22.82
CA LEU A 6 -44.17 -19.78 22.95
C LEU A 6 -43.70 -20.92 22.01
N LEU A 7 -44.12 -20.90 20.74
CA LEU A 7 -43.72 -21.86 19.70
C LEU A 7 -43.59 -21.22 18.30
N ILE A 8 -43.17 -19.96 18.21
CA ILE A 8 -42.73 -19.33 16.95
C ILE A 8 -41.31 -18.81 17.15
N ALA A 9 -40.43 -19.73 17.55
CA ALA A 9 -39.01 -19.44 17.78
C ALA A 9 -38.16 -20.66 17.36
N ALA A 10 -38.49 -21.31 16.25
CA ALA A 10 -37.67 -22.39 15.69
C ALA A 10 -38.17 -22.79 14.30
N ALA A 11 -37.88 -22.01 13.24
CA ALA A 11 -38.01 -22.55 11.87
C ALA A 11 -37.39 -21.71 10.74
N SER A 12 -37.13 -20.41 10.91
CA SER A 12 -36.95 -19.55 9.74
C SER A 12 -35.77 -18.58 9.86
N ALA A 13 -34.55 -19.12 9.93
CA ALA A 13 -33.33 -18.50 9.36
C ALA A 13 -32.09 -19.36 9.67
N ALA A 14 -32.21 -20.68 9.58
CA ALA A 14 -31.05 -21.55 9.39
C ALA A 14 -30.62 -21.44 7.91
N LEU A 15 -30.03 -20.31 7.50
CA LEU A 15 -29.54 -20.09 6.12
C LEU A 15 -28.60 -18.87 5.98
N LEU A 16 -27.65 -18.72 6.91
CA LEU A 16 -26.35 -18.10 6.60
C LEU A 16 -25.30 -19.11 7.06
N GLY A 17 -24.91 -20.08 6.23
CA GLY A 17 -24.23 -19.83 4.97
C GLY A 17 -22.74 -19.83 5.26
N ALA A 18 -22.15 -21.01 5.17
CA ALA A 18 -20.72 -21.25 5.30
C ALA A 18 -19.90 -20.29 4.43
N GLY A 19 -18.86 -19.69 4.99
CA GLY A 19 -17.95 -18.83 4.24
C GLY A 19 -16.84 -18.30 5.13
N GLY A 20 -15.72 -19.01 5.19
CA GLY A 20 -14.53 -18.53 5.89
C GLY A 20 -13.58 -19.62 6.38
N ALA A 21 -13.30 -20.64 5.58
CA ALA A 21 -12.05 -21.38 5.77
C ALA A 21 -10.91 -20.49 5.25
N PHE A 22 -10.54 -19.48 6.05
CA PHE A 22 -9.31 -18.73 5.79
C PHE A 22 -8.15 -19.69 6.04
N ALA A 23 -7.19 -19.72 5.12
CA ALA A 23 -5.89 -20.30 5.38
C ALA A 23 -5.30 -19.54 6.57
N GLN A 24 -5.44 -20.09 7.77
CA GLN A 24 -4.82 -19.56 8.97
C GLN A 24 -3.33 -19.85 8.83
N GLU A 25 -2.57 -18.85 8.42
CA GLU A 25 -1.12 -18.90 8.50
C GLU A 25 -0.77 -19.14 9.98
N ALA A 26 -0.19 -20.30 10.27
CA ALA A 26 0.12 -20.73 11.63
C ALA A 26 1.46 -20.14 12.13
N THR A 27 1.86 -18.98 11.60
CA THR A 27 2.98 -18.22 12.12
C THR A 27 2.45 -17.41 13.30
N PRO A 28 2.83 -17.72 14.55
CA PRO A 28 2.37 -16.95 15.69
C PRO A 28 2.82 -15.50 15.54
N ALA A 29 1.88 -14.56 15.64
CA ALA A 29 2.12 -13.13 15.62
C ALA A 29 1.82 -12.56 17.03
N PRO A 30 2.67 -12.86 18.03
CA PRO A 30 2.41 -12.51 19.43
C PRO A 30 2.22 -11.00 19.65
N GLU A 31 2.74 -10.17 18.76
CA GLU A 31 2.55 -8.72 18.73
C GLU A 31 1.09 -8.27 18.52
N ILE A 32 0.24 -9.08 17.88
CA ILE A 32 -1.17 -8.76 17.61
C ILE A 32 -2.17 -9.61 18.39
N ASP A 33 -1.72 -10.65 19.11
CA ASP A 33 -2.57 -11.56 19.89
C ASP A 33 -3.47 -10.85 20.93
N ASN A 34 -3.01 -9.68 21.42
CA ASN A 34 -3.75 -8.87 22.40
C ASN A 34 -4.21 -7.52 21.84
N PHE A 35 -4.17 -7.34 20.51
CA PHE A 35 -4.60 -6.09 19.88
C PHE A 35 -6.10 -5.88 20.09
N LYS A 36 -6.45 -4.77 20.74
CA LYS A 36 -7.83 -4.32 20.92
C LYS A 36 -8.01 -2.98 20.23
N SER A 37 -8.89 -2.94 19.23
CA SER A 37 -9.25 -1.69 18.57
C SER A 37 -9.96 -0.76 19.56
N THR A 38 -9.60 0.51 19.56
CA THR A 38 -10.26 1.57 20.34
C THR A 38 -11.46 2.18 19.61
N LYS A 39 -11.62 1.90 18.31
CA LYS A 39 -12.71 2.37 17.45
C LYS A 39 -13.46 1.20 16.82
N THR A 40 -14.76 1.35 16.64
CA THR A 40 -15.62 0.47 15.86
C THR A 40 -15.36 0.65 14.36
N ARG A 41 -15.78 -0.34 13.56
CA ARG A 41 -15.66 -0.27 12.09
C ARG A 41 -16.43 0.91 11.50
N VAL A 42 -17.57 1.27 12.09
CA VAL A 42 -18.41 2.40 11.66
C VAL A 42 -17.68 3.71 11.90
N GLU A 43 -17.05 3.88 13.07
CA GLU A 43 -16.27 5.08 13.38
C GLU A 43 -15.06 5.24 12.45
N VAL A 44 -14.32 4.15 12.19
CA VAL A 44 -13.20 4.18 11.24
C VAL A 44 -13.66 4.53 9.82
N ALA A 45 -14.79 3.98 9.37
CA ALA A 45 -15.34 4.30 8.06
C ALA A 45 -15.76 5.77 7.95
N ALA A 46 -16.42 6.30 8.99
CA ALA A 46 -16.82 7.70 9.05
C ALA A 46 -15.61 8.65 9.03
N GLU A 47 -14.56 8.35 9.81
CA GLU A 47 -13.32 9.11 9.84
C GLU A 47 -12.57 9.06 8.50
N THR A 48 -12.52 7.89 7.89
CA THR A 48 -11.90 7.72 6.56
C THR A 48 -12.66 8.54 5.51
N ALA A 49 -13.99 8.53 5.53
CA ALA A 49 -14.81 9.33 4.61
C ALA A 49 -14.61 10.85 4.84
N ALA A 50 -14.57 11.30 6.10
CA ALA A 50 -14.31 12.68 6.44
C ALA A 50 -12.91 13.12 5.98
N ALA A 51 -11.87 12.31 6.22
CA ALA A 51 -10.51 12.58 5.76
C ALA A 51 -10.41 12.63 4.22
N ALA A 52 -11.13 11.74 3.53
CA ALA A 52 -11.20 11.76 2.07
C ALA A 52 -11.85 13.05 1.55
N GLN A 53 -12.97 13.47 2.13
CA GLN A 53 -13.66 14.72 1.77
C GLN A 53 -12.81 15.96 2.08
N ALA A 54 -12.06 15.93 3.17
CA ALA A 54 -11.12 16.99 3.55
C ALA A 54 -9.82 16.98 2.72
N GLY A 55 -9.66 16.03 1.78
CA GLY A 55 -8.45 15.92 0.96
C GLY A 55 -7.20 15.51 1.73
N LEU A 56 -7.35 14.90 2.92
CA LEU A 56 -6.23 14.53 3.80
C LEU A 56 -5.64 13.15 3.48
N ILE A 57 -6.16 12.45 2.46
CA ILE A 57 -5.65 11.16 2.02
C ILE A 57 -4.79 11.36 0.78
N ALA A 58 -3.50 11.02 0.88
CA ALA A 58 -2.60 11.07 -0.26
C ALA A 58 -2.85 9.89 -1.21
N ARG A 59 -3.08 10.16 -2.49
CA ARG A 59 -3.22 9.13 -3.53
C ARG A 59 -2.10 9.16 -4.56
N ASN A 60 -1.39 10.27 -4.64
CA ASN A 60 -0.26 10.48 -5.53
C ASN A 60 0.75 11.45 -4.90
N GLU A 61 1.83 11.72 -5.60
CA GLU A 61 2.92 12.59 -5.13
C GLU A 61 2.48 14.04 -4.96
N ALA A 62 1.58 14.52 -5.83
CA ALA A 62 1.03 15.87 -5.71
C ALA A 62 0.21 15.99 -4.41
N ASP A 63 -0.52 14.95 -4.04
CA ASP A 63 -1.22 14.90 -2.75
C ASP A 63 -0.23 14.84 -1.59
N VAL A 64 0.87 14.09 -1.69
CA VAL A 64 1.90 14.06 -0.65
C VAL A 64 2.47 15.46 -0.43
N GLN A 65 2.83 16.19 -1.50
CA GLN A 65 3.32 17.57 -1.38
C GLN A 65 2.27 18.52 -0.79
N ARG A 66 1.00 18.36 -1.18
CA ARG A 66 -0.11 19.17 -0.69
C ARG A 66 -0.44 18.90 0.78
N ILE A 67 -0.42 17.63 1.21
CA ILE A 67 -0.81 17.19 2.56
C ILE A 67 0.34 17.34 3.55
N ALA A 68 1.55 16.88 3.20
CA ALA A 68 2.74 17.01 4.03
C ALA A 68 3.30 18.44 4.05
N GLY A 69 2.77 19.32 3.19
CA GLY A 69 3.26 20.68 2.99
C GLY A 69 4.66 20.71 2.39
N ALA A 70 5.32 21.88 2.48
CA ALA A 70 6.65 22.11 1.91
C ALA A 70 7.78 21.23 2.49
N GLY A 71 7.50 20.47 3.57
CA GLY A 71 8.47 19.63 4.26
C GLY A 71 8.82 18.32 3.55
N PHE A 72 7.97 17.83 2.63
CA PHE A 72 8.29 16.61 1.87
C PHE A 72 9.13 16.94 0.64
N GLN A 73 10.42 16.61 0.70
CA GLN A 73 11.35 16.71 -0.42
C GLN A 73 11.85 15.30 -0.77
N PRO A 74 11.43 14.71 -1.91
CA PRO A 74 11.92 13.41 -2.32
C PRO A 74 13.41 13.50 -2.65
N TYR A 75 14.21 12.53 -2.20
CA TYR A 75 15.64 12.49 -2.45
C TYR A 75 15.98 12.32 -3.95
N LYS A 76 15.10 11.70 -4.73
CA LYS A 76 15.22 11.52 -6.19
C LYS A 76 13.94 11.96 -6.89
N SER A 77 14.07 12.57 -8.06
CA SER A 77 12.94 12.90 -8.91
C SER A 77 12.32 11.64 -9.53
N ARG A 78 11.05 11.71 -9.97
CA ARG A 78 10.38 10.61 -10.67
C ARG A 78 11.11 10.21 -11.96
N THR A 79 11.61 11.20 -12.70
CA THR A 79 12.41 11.01 -13.91
C THR A 79 13.67 10.21 -13.61
N GLN A 80 14.38 10.58 -12.53
CA GLN A 80 15.58 9.86 -12.09
C GLN A 80 15.24 8.42 -11.68
N VAL A 81 14.23 8.24 -10.83
CA VAL A 81 13.80 6.91 -10.38
C VAL A 81 13.43 6.03 -11.57
N ALA A 82 12.65 6.53 -12.53
CA ALA A 82 12.26 5.77 -13.71
C ALA A 82 13.47 5.33 -14.54
N ALA A 83 14.43 6.23 -14.78
CA ALA A 83 15.63 5.91 -15.54
C ALA A 83 16.52 4.88 -14.82
N GLU A 84 16.71 5.03 -13.50
CA GLU A 84 17.43 4.06 -12.68
C GLU A 84 16.74 2.69 -12.67
N THR A 85 15.41 2.65 -12.55
CA THR A 85 14.63 1.41 -12.58
C THR A 85 14.73 0.72 -13.94
N ILE A 86 14.63 1.46 -15.05
CA ILE A 86 14.79 0.89 -16.39
C ILE A 86 16.17 0.25 -16.56
N GLU A 87 17.22 0.92 -16.08
CA GLU A 87 18.59 0.37 -16.13
C GLU A 87 18.74 -0.86 -15.23
N ALA A 88 18.14 -0.87 -14.04
CA ALA A 88 18.12 -2.04 -13.16
C ALA A 88 17.39 -3.24 -13.80
N ILE A 89 16.26 -2.99 -14.48
CA ILE A 89 15.54 -4.01 -15.25
C ILE A 89 16.43 -4.55 -16.38
N ARG A 90 17.09 -3.66 -17.14
CA ARG A 90 18.01 -4.05 -18.22
C ARG A 90 19.15 -4.94 -17.73
N LEU A 91 19.62 -4.69 -16.50
CA LEU A 91 20.68 -5.46 -15.84
C LEU A 91 20.19 -6.76 -15.19
N GLY A 92 18.89 -7.05 -15.24
CA GLY A 92 18.30 -8.24 -14.62
C GLY A 92 18.27 -8.18 -13.09
N LEU A 93 18.32 -6.97 -12.50
CA LEU A 93 18.39 -6.77 -11.05
C LEU A 93 17.01 -6.62 -10.39
N VAL A 94 15.95 -6.52 -11.18
CA VAL A 94 14.57 -6.47 -10.70
C VAL A 94 13.92 -7.83 -10.93
N VAL A 95 13.60 -8.53 -9.85
CA VAL A 95 12.97 -9.86 -9.88
C VAL A 95 11.50 -9.78 -9.49
N HIS A 96 10.73 -10.79 -9.90
CA HIS A 96 9.31 -10.95 -9.56
C HIS A 96 9.08 -12.24 -8.79
N GLY A 97 8.10 -12.24 -7.89
CA GLY A 97 7.77 -13.40 -7.05
C GLY A 97 8.81 -13.68 -5.97
N GLU A 98 8.98 -14.95 -5.62
CA GLU A 98 9.87 -15.42 -4.53
C GLU A 98 11.29 -15.78 -5.04
N LEU A 99 11.71 -15.19 -6.15
CA LEU A 99 13.04 -15.42 -6.68
C LEU A 99 14.11 -14.75 -5.79
N PRO A 100 15.30 -15.35 -5.65
CA PRO A 100 16.41 -14.71 -4.95
C PRO A 100 16.70 -13.32 -5.50
N ILE A 101 16.82 -12.34 -4.62
CA ILE A 101 17.18 -10.97 -5.00
C ILE A 101 18.66 -10.96 -5.41
N PRO A 102 18.99 -10.61 -6.67
CA PRO A 102 20.38 -10.57 -7.12
C PRO A 102 21.12 -9.42 -6.43
N GLU A 103 22.34 -9.69 -5.96
CA GLU A 103 23.21 -8.65 -5.41
C GLU A 103 23.86 -7.86 -6.56
N ALA A 104 23.60 -6.55 -6.60
CA ALA A 104 24.17 -5.69 -7.62
C ALA A 104 25.67 -5.46 -7.36
N THR A 105 26.49 -5.72 -8.37
CA THR A 105 27.92 -5.38 -8.33
C THR A 105 28.13 -3.85 -8.27
N PRO A 106 29.28 -3.38 -7.77
CA PRO A 106 29.58 -1.94 -7.75
C PRO A 106 29.48 -1.27 -9.13
N ALA A 107 29.88 -1.97 -10.20
CA ALA A 107 29.79 -1.48 -11.56
C ALA A 107 28.33 -1.32 -12.04
N GLN A 108 27.46 -2.27 -11.69
CA GLN A 108 26.02 -2.17 -11.99
C GLN A 108 25.37 -1.01 -11.24
N LEU A 109 25.70 -0.81 -9.97
CA LEU A 109 25.22 0.34 -9.19
C LEU A 109 25.67 1.67 -9.79
N ALA A 110 26.91 1.75 -10.29
CA ALA A 110 27.40 2.92 -11.00
C ALA A 110 26.63 3.16 -12.30
N SER A 111 26.34 2.10 -13.08
CA SER A 111 25.54 2.20 -14.31
C SER A 111 24.13 2.73 -14.04
N ILE A 112 23.46 2.19 -13.02
CA ILE A 112 22.13 2.64 -12.59
C ILE A 112 22.18 4.13 -12.23
N ARG A 113 23.12 4.54 -11.38
CA ARG A 113 23.26 5.96 -10.99
C ARG A 113 23.48 6.87 -12.20
N LEU A 114 24.37 6.50 -13.12
CA LEU A 114 24.64 7.26 -14.35
C LEU A 114 23.39 7.39 -15.24
N ALA A 115 22.54 6.37 -15.30
CA ALA A 115 21.27 6.45 -16.04
C ALA A 115 20.35 7.51 -15.43
N GLY A 116 20.25 7.57 -14.10
CA GLY A 116 19.53 8.61 -13.38
C GLY A 116 20.07 10.01 -13.64
N GLU A 117 21.39 10.19 -13.57
CA GLU A 117 22.05 11.48 -13.83
C GLU A 117 21.82 11.99 -15.25
N ARG A 118 21.90 11.10 -16.25
CA ARG A 118 21.60 11.44 -17.66
C ARG A 118 20.15 11.89 -17.84
N ALA A 119 19.21 11.26 -17.16
CA ALA A 119 17.80 11.62 -17.25
C ALA A 119 17.52 13.01 -16.65
N LEU A 120 18.18 13.35 -15.53
CA LEU A 120 18.12 14.69 -14.95
C LEU A 120 18.68 15.76 -15.89
N LEU A 121 19.82 15.49 -16.53
CA LEU A 121 20.41 16.39 -17.51
C LEU A 121 19.48 16.61 -18.71
N GLY A 122 18.89 15.54 -19.25
CA GLY A 122 17.92 15.63 -20.34
C GLY A 122 16.70 16.47 -19.97
N GLN A 123 16.17 16.31 -18.75
CA GLN A 123 15.04 17.11 -18.27
C GLN A 123 15.39 18.59 -18.12
N SER A 124 16.58 18.92 -17.62
CA SER A 124 17.07 20.30 -17.53
C SER A 124 17.18 20.96 -18.91
N LEU A 125 17.72 20.25 -19.91
CA LEU A 125 17.84 20.76 -21.28
C LEU A 125 16.48 20.99 -21.96
N LEU A 126 15.47 20.18 -21.65
CA LEU A 126 14.11 20.36 -22.16
C LEU A 126 13.41 21.56 -21.51
N ALA A 127 13.68 21.83 -20.24
CA ALA A 127 13.09 22.96 -19.51
C ALA A 127 13.68 24.32 -19.93
N GLN A 128 14.81 24.35 -20.63
CA GLN A 128 15.49 25.56 -21.12
C GLN A 128 15.09 25.98 -22.55
N LYS A 129 14.21 25.22 -23.21
CA LYS A 129 13.69 25.52 -24.55
C LYS A 129 12.29 26.11 -24.46
#